data_AF-M6FP31-F1
#
_entry.id   AF-M6FP31-F1
#
_cell.length_a   1.000
_cell.length_b   1.000
_cell.length_c   1.000
_cell.angle_alpha   90.00
_cell.angle_beta   90.00
_cell.angle_gamma   90.00
#
_symmetry.space_group_name_H-M   'P 1'
#
loop_
_entity.id
_entity.type
_entity.pdbx_description
1 polymer ?
#
loop_
_entity_poly.entity_id
_entity_poly.type
_entity_poly.pdbx_seq_one_letter_code
_entity_poly.pdbx_strand_id
1 'polypeptide(L)'
;MDGKNIETKIIRFRPWRITKHRCRNFLFCRFKSQSLPKTLFFSISEVEFLSAYSQTLLPQEPGFPDIEKAEVIRRLDEEFFFVSPDVSDDFRSLILILEYLPLVKGYWGRFSRLNEEDRKNFLLSQETTESDTIRAALTNLKLPIYLVYYGHESSFKAISYDGPFGNPPEKLSESRIYYKKILGES
;
A
#
# COMPACT_ATOMS: atom_id res chain seq x y z
N MET A 1 -6.09 -59.01 -9.22
CA MET A 1 -5.93 -57.61 -9.63
C MET A 1 -7.02 -56.83 -8.92
N ASP A 2 -6.65 -56.20 -7.80
CA ASP A 2 -7.54 -55.46 -6.90
C ASP A 2 -7.89 -54.09 -7.50
N GLY A 3 -9.15 -53.89 -7.87
CA GLY A 3 -9.69 -52.58 -8.24
C GLY A 3 -10.38 -51.94 -7.04
N LYS A 4 -9.64 -51.12 -6.27
CA LYS A 4 -10.19 -50.38 -5.12
C LYS A 4 -11.02 -49.19 -5.59
N ASN A 5 -12.28 -49.20 -5.13
CA ASN A 5 -13.25 -48.13 -5.13
C ASN A 5 -12.68 -46.88 -4.46
N ILE A 6 -12.80 -45.70 -5.09
CA ILE A 6 -12.36 -44.42 -4.52
C ILE A 6 -13.61 -43.56 -4.28
N GLU A 7 -14.12 -43.57 -3.06
CA GLU A 7 -15.18 -42.67 -2.60
C GLU A 7 -14.70 -41.21 -2.63
N THR A 8 -15.46 -40.37 -3.35
CA THR A 8 -15.26 -38.93 -3.38
C THR A 8 -15.93 -38.29 -2.15
N LYS A 9 -15.14 -37.98 -1.10
CA LYS A 9 -15.63 -37.22 0.07
C LYS A 9 -15.84 -35.75 -0.30
N ILE A 10 -17.10 -35.36 -0.43
CA ILE A 10 -17.54 -33.96 -0.52
C ILE A 10 -17.31 -33.29 0.85
N ILE A 11 -16.35 -32.36 0.93
CA ILE A 11 -16.13 -31.53 2.11
C ILE A 11 -17.15 -30.38 2.10
N ARG A 12 -18.19 -30.47 2.93
CA ARG A 12 -19.10 -29.35 3.20
C ARG A 12 -18.42 -28.35 4.13
N PHE A 13 -18.06 -27.16 3.63
CA PHE A 13 -17.69 -26.02 4.47
C PHE A 13 -18.90 -25.52 5.25
N ARG A 14 -18.78 -25.43 6.59
CA ARG A 14 -19.78 -24.78 7.45
C ARG A 14 -19.51 -23.27 7.50
N PRO A 15 -20.54 -22.41 7.48
CA PRO A 15 -20.36 -20.96 7.61
C PRO A 15 -20.01 -20.59 9.06
N TRP A 16 -18.99 -19.76 9.23
CA TRP A 16 -18.56 -19.26 10.53
C TRP A 16 -19.49 -18.14 11.01
N ARG A 17 -20.10 -18.33 12.18
CA ARG A 17 -20.90 -17.30 12.89
C ARG A 17 -19.97 -16.25 13.48
N ILE A 18 -20.16 -15.00 13.11
CA ILE A 18 -19.46 -13.85 13.70
C ILE A 18 -20.14 -13.50 15.02
N THR A 19 -19.53 -13.90 16.14
CA THR A 19 -19.86 -13.37 17.47
C THR A 19 -19.09 -12.08 17.70
N LYS A 20 -19.82 -10.96 17.83
CA LYS A 20 -19.26 -9.64 18.24
C LYS A 20 -18.56 -9.78 19.60
N HIS A 21 -17.23 -9.75 19.59
CA HIS A 21 -16.44 -9.52 20.79
C HIS A 21 -16.00 -8.06 20.87
N ARG A 22 -16.40 -7.46 21.99
CA ARG A 22 -16.10 -6.12 22.45
C ARG A 22 -14.62 -6.03 22.84
N CYS A 23 -13.76 -5.49 21.98
CA CYS A 23 -12.37 -5.22 22.35
C CYS A 23 -12.25 -3.84 23.00
N ARG A 24 -12.17 -3.84 24.33
CA ARG A 24 -11.50 -2.79 25.10
C ARG A 24 -10.02 -3.15 25.13
N ASN A 25 -9.18 -2.36 24.47
CA ASN A 25 -7.83 -2.01 24.91
C ASN A 25 -7.29 -0.92 23.97
N PHE A 26 -7.37 0.32 24.45
CA PHE A 26 -6.87 1.51 23.78
C PHE A 26 -5.36 1.58 24.05
N LEU A 27 -4.57 0.78 23.33
CA LEU A 27 -3.12 0.93 23.32
C LEU A 27 -2.76 1.95 22.24
N PHE A 28 -2.28 3.10 22.71
CA PHE A 28 -1.75 4.19 21.88
C PHE A 28 -0.66 3.66 20.93
N CYS A 29 -0.99 3.49 19.65
CA CYS A 29 0.04 3.38 18.61
C CYS A 29 0.56 4.77 18.28
N ARG A 30 1.82 4.99 18.66
CA ARG A 30 2.59 6.21 18.44
C ARG A 30 2.80 6.41 16.94
N PHE A 31 1.99 7.29 16.34
CA PHE A 31 2.35 7.92 15.07
C PHE A 31 3.70 8.61 15.27
N LYS A 32 4.78 8.05 14.72
CA LYS A 32 6.05 8.80 14.63
C LYS A 32 5.73 10.02 13.77
N SER A 33 5.85 11.21 14.34
CA SER A 33 5.81 12.45 13.57
C SER A 33 7.10 12.54 12.76
N GLN A 34 7.16 11.81 11.65
CA GLN A 34 8.24 11.95 10.68
C GLN A 34 7.99 13.20 9.83
N SER A 35 9.06 13.92 9.51
CA SER A 35 9.02 15.00 8.55
C SER A 35 8.57 14.45 7.20
N LEU A 36 7.48 14.96 6.66
CA LEU A 36 6.99 14.54 5.35
C LEU A 36 8.04 14.84 4.27
N PRO A 37 8.25 13.93 3.31
CA PRO A 37 9.19 14.16 2.22
C PRO A 37 8.74 15.38 1.41
N LYS A 38 9.72 16.14 0.90
CA LYS A 38 9.46 17.21 -0.07
C LYS A 38 9.01 16.57 -1.39
N THR A 39 7.82 16.93 -1.85
CA THR A 39 7.16 16.43 -3.06
C THR A 39 6.90 17.57 -4.04
N LEU A 40 6.88 17.25 -5.34
CA LEU A 40 6.49 18.16 -6.41
C LEU A 40 5.09 17.84 -6.95
N PHE A 41 4.67 16.57 -6.92
CA PHE A 41 3.38 16.13 -7.48
C PHE A 41 2.27 16.01 -6.43
N PHE A 42 2.55 15.33 -5.32
CA PHE A 42 1.58 15.08 -4.26
C PHE A 42 1.50 16.25 -3.27
N SER A 43 0.27 16.61 -2.92
CA SER A 43 -0.05 17.47 -1.80
C SER A 43 0.22 16.79 -0.46
N ILE A 44 0.28 17.59 0.61
CA ILE A 44 0.48 17.10 1.98
C ILE A 44 -0.57 16.05 2.37
N SER A 45 -1.84 16.26 2.03
CA SER A 45 -2.92 15.31 2.35
C SER A 45 -2.80 14.00 1.59
N GLU A 46 -2.36 14.04 0.33
CA GLU A 46 -2.14 12.84 -0.47
C GLU A 46 -0.95 12.06 0.07
N VAL A 47 0.12 12.75 0.49
CA VAL A 47 1.26 12.13 1.17
C VAL A 47 0.84 11.48 2.49
N GLU A 48 0.01 12.13 3.31
CA GLU A 48 -0.53 11.54 4.54
C GLU A 48 -1.29 10.24 4.26
N PHE A 49 -2.17 10.25 3.25
CA PHE A 49 -2.90 9.06 2.81
C PHE A 49 -1.97 7.96 2.31
N LEU A 50 -1.09 8.27 1.35
CA LEU A 50 -0.18 7.30 0.74
C LEU A 50 0.77 6.68 1.77
N SER A 51 1.23 7.46 2.75
CA SER A 51 2.05 6.96 3.85
C SER A 51 1.26 5.97 4.71
N ALA A 52 0.06 6.35 5.14
CA ALA A 52 -0.82 5.49 5.91
C ALA A 52 -1.20 4.21 5.16
N TYR A 53 -1.49 4.32 3.87
CA TYR A 53 -1.90 3.22 3.01
C TYR A 53 -0.74 2.26 2.75
N SER A 54 0.44 2.79 2.41
CA SER A 54 1.66 2.00 2.22
C SER A 54 2.05 1.25 3.50
N GLN A 55 2.04 1.92 4.66
CA GLN A 55 2.34 1.28 5.95
C GLN A 55 1.37 0.12 6.27
N THR A 56 0.10 0.25 5.85
CA THR A 56 -0.92 -0.79 6.07
C THR A 56 -0.73 -1.98 5.12
N LEU A 57 -0.32 -1.73 3.87
CA LEU A 57 -0.18 -2.74 2.82
C LEU A 57 1.14 -3.52 2.87
N LEU A 58 2.21 -2.88 3.36
CA LEU A 58 3.56 -3.39 3.30
C LEU A 58 3.92 -4.17 4.58
N PRO A 59 4.77 -5.20 4.47
CA PRO A 59 5.16 -6.01 5.61
C PRO A 59 5.92 -5.19 6.65
N GLN A 60 5.55 -5.35 7.92
CA GLN A 60 6.19 -4.71 9.08
C GLN A 60 7.06 -5.72 9.87
N GLU A 61 7.45 -6.82 9.21
CA GLU A 61 8.19 -7.92 9.84
C GLU A 61 9.71 -7.62 9.87
N PRO A 62 10.44 -8.19 10.85
CA PRO A 62 11.90 -8.06 10.90
C PRO A 62 12.54 -8.52 9.58
N GLY A 63 13.39 -7.68 9.01
CA GLY A 63 14.08 -7.95 7.75
C GLY A 63 13.49 -7.22 6.54
N PHE A 64 12.24 -6.76 6.61
CA PHE A 64 11.65 -5.89 5.60
C PHE A 64 12.03 -4.41 5.86
N PRO A 65 12.35 -3.62 4.82
CA PRO A 65 12.60 -2.19 4.98
C PRO A 65 11.32 -1.43 5.34
N ASP A 66 11.46 -0.34 6.07
CA ASP A 66 10.36 0.61 6.25
C ASP A 66 10.11 1.42 4.96
N ILE A 67 9.02 2.18 4.94
CA ILE A 67 8.62 2.94 3.74
C ILE A 67 9.61 4.06 3.40
N GLU A 68 10.33 4.55 4.41
CA GLU A 68 11.34 5.59 4.30
C GLU A 68 12.63 5.04 3.68
N LYS A 69 13.12 3.90 4.16
CA LYS A 69 14.31 3.23 3.62
C LYS A 69 14.10 2.74 2.19
N ALA A 70 12.87 2.34 1.84
CA ALA A 70 12.50 1.97 0.47
C ALA A 70 12.10 3.18 -0.39
N GLU A 71 12.16 4.41 0.16
CA GLU A 71 11.84 5.67 -0.51
C GLU A 71 10.49 5.68 -1.22
N VAL A 72 9.47 4.98 -0.67
CA VAL A 72 8.20 4.68 -1.36
C VAL A 72 7.52 5.97 -1.85
N ILE A 73 7.32 6.93 -0.96
CA ILE A 73 6.62 8.18 -1.29
C ILE A 73 7.43 9.01 -2.29
N ARG A 74 8.75 9.07 -2.12
CA ARG A 74 9.63 9.84 -3.00
C ARG A 74 9.60 9.28 -4.42
N ARG A 75 9.76 7.96 -4.57
CA ARG A 75 9.76 7.28 -5.87
C ARG A 75 8.38 7.38 -6.53
N LEU A 76 7.29 7.27 -5.77
CA LEU A 76 5.95 7.52 -6.33
C LEU A 76 5.83 8.95 -6.85
N ASP A 77 6.25 9.95 -6.08
CA ASP A 77 6.17 11.35 -6.52
C ASP A 77 6.99 11.60 -7.79
N GLU A 78 8.20 11.03 -7.84
CA GLU A 78 9.06 11.06 -9.02
C GLU A 78 8.39 10.48 -10.26
N GLU A 79 7.80 9.29 -10.17
CA GLU A 79 7.15 8.66 -11.33
C GLU A 79 5.90 9.46 -11.76
N PHE A 80 5.04 9.86 -10.81
CA PHE A 80 3.81 10.58 -11.12
C PHE A 80 4.02 12.02 -11.58
N PHE A 81 5.16 12.64 -11.26
CA PHE A 81 5.52 13.97 -11.77
C PHE A 81 5.63 14.02 -13.31
N PHE A 82 5.94 12.90 -13.97
CA PHE A 82 6.08 12.82 -15.43
C PHE A 82 4.87 12.19 -16.13
N VAL A 83 3.85 11.78 -15.39
CA VAL A 83 2.63 11.16 -15.92
C VAL A 83 1.72 12.22 -16.59
N SER A 84 0.91 11.81 -17.56
CA SER A 84 -0.03 12.72 -18.21
C SER A 84 -1.09 13.24 -17.23
N PRO A 85 -1.59 14.48 -17.41
CA PRO A 85 -2.58 15.08 -16.50
C PRO A 85 -3.82 14.22 -16.29
N ASP A 86 -4.34 13.58 -17.35
CA ASP A 86 -5.53 12.72 -17.26
C ASP A 86 -5.32 11.54 -16.29
N VAL A 87 -4.17 10.87 -16.39
CA VAL A 87 -3.83 9.73 -15.53
C VAL A 87 -3.55 10.22 -14.10
N SER A 88 -2.92 11.38 -13.95
CA SER A 88 -2.70 12.02 -12.65
C SER A 88 -4.02 12.35 -11.95
N ASP A 89 -4.99 12.92 -12.65
CA ASP A 89 -6.30 13.28 -12.09
C ASP A 89 -7.14 12.05 -11.72
N ASP A 90 -7.08 11.00 -12.54
CA ASP A 90 -7.67 9.70 -12.20
C ASP A 90 -7.03 9.13 -10.93
N PHE A 91 -5.70 9.14 -10.82
CA PHE A 91 -5.00 8.63 -9.63
C PHE A 91 -5.38 9.39 -8.36
N ARG A 92 -5.47 10.72 -8.42
CA ARG A 92 -5.95 11.57 -7.31
C ARG A 92 -7.39 11.25 -6.92
N SER A 93 -8.23 10.96 -7.90
CA SER A 93 -9.62 10.54 -7.65
C SER A 93 -9.68 9.21 -6.89
N LEU A 94 -8.80 8.26 -7.21
CA LEU A 94 -8.69 7.00 -6.46
C LEU A 94 -8.25 7.23 -5.01
N ILE A 95 -7.27 8.12 -4.77
CA ILE A 95 -6.85 8.52 -3.43
C ILE A 95 -8.04 9.08 -2.65
N LEU A 96 -8.79 10.01 -3.25
CA LEU A 96 -9.95 10.63 -2.62
C LEU A 96 -11.01 9.59 -2.22
N ILE A 97 -11.29 8.64 -3.12
CA ILE A 97 -12.25 7.56 -2.86
C ILE A 97 -11.83 6.77 -1.62
N LEU A 98 -10.60 6.24 -1.58
CA LEU A 98 -10.18 5.40 -0.44
C LEU A 98 -9.93 6.18 0.84
N GLU A 99 -9.53 7.45 0.75
CA GLU A 99 -9.34 8.30 1.92
C GLU A 99 -10.66 8.53 2.66
N TYR A 100 -11.77 8.75 1.94
CA TYR A 100 -13.06 9.09 2.55
C TYR A 100 -14.04 7.91 2.67
N LEU A 101 -13.80 6.79 1.96
CA LEU A 101 -14.64 5.60 2.04
C LEU A 101 -14.87 5.07 3.48
N PRO A 102 -13.90 5.10 4.42
CA PRO A 102 -14.16 4.66 5.79
C PRO A 102 -15.33 5.38 6.47
N LEU A 103 -15.52 6.68 6.19
CA LEU A 103 -16.65 7.45 6.77
C LEU A 103 -17.99 6.88 6.30
N VAL A 104 -18.09 6.50 5.02
CA VAL A 104 -19.29 5.87 4.44
C VAL A 104 -19.51 4.48 5.03
N LYS A 105 -18.44 3.79 5.45
CA LYS A 105 -18.48 2.47 6.09
C LYS A 105 -18.65 2.52 7.62
N GLY A 106 -18.87 3.71 8.19
CA GLY A 106 -19.20 3.89 9.62
C GLY A 106 -17.99 4.09 10.54
N TYR A 107 -16.80 4.35 10.00
CA TYR A 107 -15.66 4.80 10.79
C TYR A 107 -15.75 6.30 11.09
N TRP A 108 -15.15 6.74 12.19
CA TRP A 108 -15.18 8.13 12.66
C TRP A 108 -14.11 9.04 12.05
N GLY A 109 -13.30 8.53 11.12
CA GLY A 109 -12.23 9.27 10.48
C GLY A 109 -11.96 8.78 9.07
N ARG A 110 -11.34 9.65 8.27
CA ARG A 110 -10.74 9.30 6.98
C ARG A 110 -9.58 8.30 7.16
N PHE A 111 -9.24 7.55 6.12
CA PHE A 111 -8.30 6.44 6.19
C PHE A 111 -6.96 6.82 6.83
N SER A 112 -6.36 7.94 6.42
CA SER A 112 -5.10 8.49 6.96
C SER A 112 -5.16 8.85 8.45
N ARG A 113 -6.35 8.99 9.03
CA ARG A 113 -6.58 9.34 10.43
C ARG A 113 -7.00 8.16 11.30
N LEU A 114 -7.32 7.00 10.70
CA LEU A 114 -7.55 5.77 11.44
C LEU A 114 -6.27 5.28 12.12
N ASN A 115 -6.40 4.54 13.21
CA ASN A 115 -5.27 3.81 13.78
C ASN A 115 -4.91 2.59 12.89
N GLU A 116 -3.76 1.97 13.15
CA GLU A 116 -3.25 0.87 12.32
C GLU A 116 -4.19 -0.34 12.25
N GLU A 117 -4.79 -0.73 13.38
CA GLU A 117 -5.71 -1.86 13.45
C GLU A 117 -6.99 -1.59 12.64
N ASP A 118 -7.56 -0.39 12.79
CA ASP A 118 -8.74 0.04 12.05
C ASP A 118 -8.48 0.14 10.54
N ARG A 119 -7.29 0.55 10.12
CA ARG A 119 -6.90 0.54 8.69
C ARG A 119 -6.87 -0.87 8.13
N LYS A 120 -6.23 -1.80 8.83
CA LYS A 120 -6.16 -3.21 8.42
C LYS A 120 -7.56 -3.81 8.33
N ASN A 121 -8.37 -3.64 9.37
CA ASN A 121 -9.75 -4.11 9.41
C ASN A 121 -10.60 -3.48 8.29
N PHE A 122 -10.43 -2.19 8.02
CA PHE A 122 -11.10 -1.52 6.91
C PHE A 122 -10.74 -2.15 5.58
N LEU A 123 -9.45 -2.33 5.26
CA LEU A 123 -9.03 -2.92 3.99
C LEU A 123 -9.51 -4.37 3.84
N LEU A 124 -9.41 -5.18 4.89
CA LEU A 124 -9.92 -6.56 4.89
C LEU A 124 -11.44 -6.59 4.63
N SER A 125 -12.19 -5.66 5.21
CA SER A 125 -13.64 -5.58 4.98
C SER A 125 -14.02 -5.21 3.54
N GLN A 126 -13.08 -4.73 2.72
CA GLN A 126 -13.32 -4.44 1.31
C GLN A 126 -12.93 -5.58 0.36
N GLU A 127 -12.37 -6.70 0.84
CA GLU A 127 -11.95 -7.82 -0.03
C GLU A 127 -13.08 -8.38 -0.88
N THR A 128 -14.30 -8.40 -0.34
CA THR A 128 -15.50 -8.91 -1.01
C THR A 128 -16.41 -7.78 -1.51
N THR A 129 -15.83 -6.64 -1.91
CA THR A 129 -16.62 -5.51 -2.42
C THR A 129 -17.22 -5.81 -3.80
N GLU A 130 -18.52 -5.61 -3.94
CA GLU A 130 -19.25 -5.70 -5.22
C GLU A 130 -19.08 -4.43 -6.08
N SER A 131 -18.52 -3.35 -5.52
CA SER A 131 -18.31 -2.10 -6.26
C SER A 131 -17.03 -2.17 -7.10
N ASP A 132 -17.20 -2.12 -8.42
CA ASP A 132 -16.09 -2.06 -9.38
C ASP A 132 -15.18 -0.85 -9.15
N THR A 133 -15.76 0.30 -8.79
CA THR A 133 -15.00 1.52 -8.46
C THR A 133 -14.09 1.34 -7.25
N ILE A 134 -14.62 0.74 -6.17
CA ILE A 134 -13.81 0.49 -4.95
C ILE A 134 -12.71 -0.53 -5.27
N ARG A 135 -13.03 -1.57 -6.03
CA ARG A 135 -12.06 -2.58 -6.46
C ARG A 135 -10.95 -1.95 -7.31
N ALA A 136 -11.31 -1.11 -8.26
CA ALA A 136 -10.37 -0.37 -9.09
C ALA A 136 -9.47 0.54 -8.25
N ALA A 137 -10.02 1.26 -7.27
CA ALA A 137 -9.22 2.11 -6.38
C ALA A 137 -8.23 1.29 -5.54
N LEU A 138 -8.67 0.18 -4.94
CA LEU A 138 -7.81 -0.70 -4.15
C LEU A 138 -6.67 -1.30 -4.99
N THR A 139 -6.96 -1.80 -6.18
CA THR A 139 -5.96 -2.44 -7.01
C THR A 139 -4.98 -1.43 -7.60
N ASN A 140 -5.47 -0.33 -8.17
CA ASN A 140 -4.62 0.65 -8.86
C ASN A 140 -3.78 1.51 -7.92
N LEU A 141 -4.18 1.68 -6.65
CA LEU A 141 -3.32 2.32 -5.65
C LEU A 141 -2.27 1.36 -5.08
N LYS A 142 -2.63 0.08 -4.89
CA LYS A 142 -1.73 -0.95 -4.34
C LYS A 142 -0.57 -1.27 -5.28
N LEU A 143 -0.83 -1.36 -6.58
CA LEU A 143 0.17 -1.80 -7.57
C LEU A 143 1.41 -0.89 -7.64
N PRO A 144 1.29 0.45 -7.80
CA PRO A 144 2.45 1.33 -7.82
C PRO A 144 3.27 1.28 -6.53
N ILE A 145 2.61 1.17 -5.36
CA ILE A 145 3.29 1.04 -4.06
C ILE A 145 4.17 -0.21 -4.05
N TYR A 146 3.63 -1.34 -4.49
CA TYR A 146 4.39 -2.59 -4.55
C TYR A 146 5.53 -2.53 -5.57
N LEU A 147 5.29 -1.90 -6.72
CA LEU A 147 6.31 -1.72 -7.75
C LEU A 147 7.51 -0.93 -7.21
N VAL A 148 7.28 0.20 -6.54
CA VAL A 148 8.38 1.01 -6.01
C VAL A 148 9.06 0.33 -4.81
N TYR A 149 8.29 -0.32 -3.92
CA TYR A 149 8.82 -0.92 -2.71
C TYR A 149 9.67 -2.16 -3.02
N TYR A 150 9.11 -3.12 -3.75
CA TYR A 150 9.82 -4.35 -4.12
C TYR A 150 10.81 -4.14 -5.26
N GLY A 151 10.75 -3.00 -5.95
CA GLY A 151 11.76 -2.56 -6.90
C GLY A 151 12.97 -1.86 -6.26
N HIS A 152 12.96 -1.67 -4.93
CA HIS A 152 14.06 -1.04 -4.20
C HIS A 152 15.04 -2.10 -3.67
N GLU A 153 16.35 -1.86 -3.81
CA GLU A 153 17.40 -2.80 -3.40
C GLU A 153 17.29 -3.23 -1.93
N SER A 154 16.81 -2.33 -1.07
CA SER A 154 16.66 -2.60 0.36
C SER A 154 15.65 -3.71 0.67
N SER A 155 14.75 -4.04 -0.27
CA SER A 155 13.74 -5.08 -0.12
C SER A 155 14.17 -6.44 -0.68
N PHE A 156 15.17 -6.48 -1.57
CA PHE A 156 15.49 -7.67 -2.37
C PHE A 156 15.83 -8.87 -1.48
N LYS A 157 16.70 -8.67 -0.49
CA LYS A 157 17.06 -9.71 0.46
C LYS A 157 15.86 -10.23 1.27
N ALA A 158 14.90 -9.37 1.59
CA ALA A 158 13.70 -9.75 2.34
C ALA A 158 12.79 -10.71 1.55
N ILE A 159 12.81 -10.62 0.21
CA ILE A 159 12.06 -11.51 -0.68
C ILE A 159 12.92 -12.63 -1.29
N SER A 160 14.11 -12.88 -0.75
CA SER A 160 15.08 -13.86 -1.28
C SER A 160 15.44 -13.64 -2.76
N TYR A 161 15.49 -12.37 -3.17
CA TYR A 161 15.99 -11.94 -4.47
C TYR A 161 17.41 -11.39 -4.30
N ASP A 162 18.35 -11.91 -5.09
CA ASP A 162 19.76 -11.49 -5.02
C ASP A 162 20.06 -10.18 -5.78
N GLY A 163 19.04 -9.63 -6.44
CA GLY A 163 19.16 -8.46 -7.30
C GLY A 163 19.27 -8.81 -8.79
N PRO A 164 19.40 -7.78 -9.63
CA PRO A 164 19.57 -7.95 -11.07
C PRO A 164 20.87 -8.71 -11.40
N PHE A 165 20.86 -9.47 -12.50
CA PHE A 165 22.05 -10.21 -12.92
C PHE A 165 23.27 -9.29 -13.06
N GLY A 166 24.38 -9.66 -12.41
CA GLY A 166 25.61 -8.88 -12.38
C GLY A 166 25.62 -7.71 -11.39
N ASN A 167 24.53 -7.48 -10.64
CA ASN A 167 24.38 -6.40 -9.65
C ASN A 167 25.01 -5.07 -10.07
N PRO A 168 24.65 -4.53 -11.27
CA PRO A 168 25.12 -3.22 -11.67
C PRO A 168 24.68 -2.16 -10.65
N PRO A 169 25.50 -1.12 -10.41
CA PRO A 169 25.09 -0.02 -9.54
C PRO A 169 23.83 0.66 -10.09
N GLU A 170 22.96 1.15 -9.19
CA GLU A 170 21.76 1.89 -9.61
C GLU A 170 22.16 3.11 -10.43
N LYS A 171 21.64 3.19 -11.66
CA LYS A 171 21.78 4.37 -12.51
C LYS A 171 20.45 5.11 -12.51
N LEU A 172 20.44 6.33 -11.96
CA LEU A 172 19.27 7.19 -12.01
C LEU A 172 18.92 7.53 -13.46
N SER A 173 17.63 7.50 -13.78
CA SER A 173 17.12 7.97 -15.07
C SER A 173 17.27 9.49 -15.19
N GLU A 174 17.27 10.00 -16.42
CA GLU A 174 17.32 11.44 -16.69
C GLU A 174 16.17 12.19 -16.00
N SER A 175 14.98 11.58 -15.97
CA SER A 175 13.80 12.09 -15.28
C SER A 175 14.04 12.27 -13.78
N ARG A 176 14.65 11.28 -13.11
CA ARG A 176 14.96 11.37 -11.67
C ARG A 176 16.04 12.40 -11.37
N ILE A 177 17.05 12.51 -12.23
CA ILE A 177 18.08 13.56 -12.11
C ILE A 177 17.44 14.95 -12.24
N TYR A 178 16.55 15.13 -13.22
CA TYR A 178 15.83 16.38 -13.42
C TYR A 178 14.92 16.72 -12.22
N TYR A 179 14.19 15.73 -11.70
CA TYR A 179 13.34 15.89 -10.53
C TYR A 179 14.13 16.32 -9.29
N LYS A 180 15.25 15.66 -8.97
CA LYS A 180 16.13 16.04 -7.84
C LYS A 180 16.67 17.46 -7.97
N LYS A 181 17.04 17.85 -9.20
CA LYS A 181 17.49 19.23 -9.49
C LYS A 181 16.40 20.26 -9.17
N ILE A 182 15.13 20.00 -9.50
CA ILE A 182 14.02 20.91 -9.15
C ILE A 182 13.83 20.99 -7.63
N LEU A 183 13.99 19.87 -6.93
CA LEU A 183 13.91 19.86 -5.46
C LEU A 183 15.06 20.63 -4.78
N GLY A 184 16.13 20.95 -5.50
CA GLY A 184 17.35 21.57 -4.96
C GLY A 184 18.26 20.57 -4.25
N GLU A 185 18.11 19.28 -4.58
CA GLU A 185 18.93 18.19 -4.07
C GLU A 185 19.98 17.88 -5.14
N SER A 186 21.22 18.34 -4.91
CA SER A 186 22.36 18.16 -5.81
C SER A 186 23.40 17.24 -5.22
#